data_AF-A0A3D1CNQ0-F1
#
_entry.id   AF-A0A3D1CNQ0-F1
#
_cell.length_a   1.000
_cell.length_b   1.000
_cell.length_c   1.000
_cell.angle_alpha   90.00
_cell.angle_beta   90.00
_cell.angle_gamma   90.00
#
_symmetry.space_group_name_H-M   'P 1'
#
loop_
_entity.id
_entity.type
_entity.pdbx_description
1 polymer ?
#
loop_
_entity_poly.entity_id
_entity_poly.type
_entity_poly.pdbx_seq_one_letter_code
_entity_poly.pdbx_strand_id
1 'polypeptide(L)' 'LAQAEDRQLSSGKIWPLNVTPMAISATQIRDELSAGNPVNFLLPDSVIAVIEQLELYQSKKQ' A
#
# COMPACT_ATOMS: atom_id res chain seq x y z
N LEU A 1 5.49 25.38 2.10
CA LEU A 1 6.07 24.43 3.08
C LEU A 1 5.78 24.93 4.49
N ALA A 2 5.83 24.05 5.50
CA ALA A 2 5.56 24.41 6.90
C ALA A 2 6.54 25.48 7.41
N GLN A 3 6.01 26.45 8.16
CA GLN A 3 6.75 27.52 8.81
C GLN A 3 6.91 27.23 10.32
N ALA A 4 7.82 27.94 11.00
CA ALA A 4 8.07 27.73 12.42
C ALA A 4 6.83 28.06 13.30
N GLU A 5 6.08 29.09 12.92
CA GLU A 5 4.83 29.52 13.57
C GLU A 5 3.69 28.51 13.44
N ASP A 6 3.68 27.69 12.38
CA ASP A 6 2.67 26.64 12.20
C ASP A 6 2.70 25.60 13.33
N ARG A 7 3.83 25.49 14.07
CA ARG A 7 3.94 24.60 15.25
C ARG A 7 3.02 24.99 16.40
N GLN A 8 2.55 26.23 16.44
CA GLN A 8 1.62 26.71 17.47
C GLN A 8 0.16 26.33 17.15
N LEU A 9 -0.12 25.95 15.91
CA LEU A 9 -1.44 25.49 15.49
C LEU A 9 -1.61 24.01 15.85
N SER A 10 -2.74 23.66 16.46
CA SER A 10 -3.05 22.23 16.75
C SER A 10 -3.49 21.45 15.51
N SER A 11 -4.06 22.12 14.49
CA SER A 11 -4.49 21.54 13.20
C SER A 11 -4.90 22.64 12.21
N GLY A 12 -5.37 22.27 11.00
CA GLY A 12 -6.01 23.20 10.05
C GLY A 12 -5.19 23.58 8.82
N LYS A 13 -4.07 22.91 8.58
CA LYS A 13 -3.20 23.13 7.42
C LYS A 13 -3.04 21.85 6.61
N ILE A 14 -2.83 22.01 5.31
CA ILE A 14 -2.51 20.93 4.38
C ILE A 14 -1.15 21.23 3.77
N TRP A 15 -0.21 20.29 3.90
CA TRP A 15 1.12 20.42 3.31
C TRP A 15 1.31 19.36 2.23
N PRO A 16 1.41 19.76 0.96
CA PRO A 16 1.79 18.83 -0.09
C PRO A 16 3.24 18.42 0.13
N LEU A 17 3.49 17.11 0.13
CA LEU A 17 4.83 16.54 0.17
C LEU A 17 5.19 16.04 -1.23
N ASN A 18 6.35 16.47 -1.71
CA ASN A 18 6.92 15.89 -2.91
C ASN A 18 7.67 14.62 -2.52
N VAL A 19 7.09 13.47 -2.82
CA VAL A 19 7.69 12.15 -2.61
C VAL A 19 7.74 11.42 -3.94
N THR A 20 8.76 10.58 -4.13
CA THR A 20 8.83 9.68 -5.27
C THR A 20 8.16 8.36 -4.89
N PRO A 21 6.93 8.06 -5.36
CA PRO A 21 6.29 6.80 -5.07
C PRO A 21 6.94 5.66 -5.86
N MET A 22 6.98 4.48 -5.26
CA MET A 22 7.23 3.25 -6.04
C MET A 22 6.01 2.97 -6.93
N ALA A 23 6.24 2.46 -8.13
CA ALA A 23 5.19 2.11 -9.10
C ALA A 23 4.44 0.84 -8.68
N ILE A 24 3.75 0.90 -7.54
CA ILE A 24 3.01 -0.21 -6.92
C ILE A 24 1.58 0.27 -6.69
N SER A 25 0.59 -0.56 -7.05
CA SER A 25 -0.82 -0.28 -6.74
C SER A 25 -1.50 -1.50 -6.14
N ALA A 26 -2.40 -1.26 -5.19
CA ALA A 26 -3.17 -2.33 -4.55
C ALA A 26 -4.08 -3.06 -5.56
N THR A 27 -4.57 -2.37 -6.60
CA THR A 27 -5.36 -2.98 -7.66
C THR A 27 -4.55 -4.02 -8.43
N GLN A 28 -3.38 -3.62 -8.94
CA GLN A 28 -2.51 -4.53 -9.66
C GLN A 28 -2.11 -5.73 -8.80
N ILE A 29 -1.75 -5.52 -7.52
CA ILE A 29 -1.41 -6.62 -6.61
C ILE A 29 -2.56 -7.63 -6.47
N ARG A 30 -3.80 -7.18 -6.28
CA ARG A 30 -4.95 -8.10 -6.18
C ARG A 30 -5.21 -8.86 -7.47
N ASP A 31 -5.02 -8.20 -8.63
CA ASP A 31 -5.20 -8.83 -9.93
C ASP A 31 -4.14 -9.94 -10.13
N GLU A 32 -2.87 -9.66 -9.83
CA GLU A 32 -1.78 -10.65 -9.87
C GLU A 32 -2.03 -11.83 -8.92
N LEU A 33 -2.42 -11.57 -7.67
CA LEU A 33 -2.80 -12.61 -6.71
C LEU A 33 -3.95 -13.47 -7.23
N SER A 34 -4.98 -12.85 -7.80
CA SER A 34 -6.14 -13.57 -8.35
C SER A 34 -5.78 -14.46 -9.56
N ALA A 35 -4.74 -14.07 -10.30
CA ALA A 35 -4.18 -14.81 -11.43
C ALA A 35 -3.16 -15.90 -10.98
N GLY A 36 -2.81 -15.95 -9.69
CA GLY A 36 -1.82 -16.87 -9.15
C GLY A 36 -0.37 -16.46 -9.41
N ASN A 37 -0.13 -15.19 -9.76
CA ASN A 37 1.21 -14.66 -10.00
C ASN A 37 1.88 -14.24 -8.68
N PRO A 38 3.21 -14.42 -8.55
CA PRO A 38 3.92 -14.04 -7.34
C PRO A 38 4.04 -12.50 -7.23
N VAL A 39 3.82 -11.98 -6.02
CA VAL A 39 3.93 -10.53 -5.70
C VAL A 39 5.12 -10.22 -4.77
N ASN A 40 6.11 -11.12 -4.74
CA ASN A 40 7.33 -10.94 -3.96
C ASN A 40 7.99 -9.60 -4.30
N PHE A 41 8.56 -8.93 -3.30
CA PHE A 41 9.19 -7.60 -3.41
C PHE A 41 8.24 -6.42 -3.68
N LEU A 42 6.95 -6.66 -3.96
CA LEU A 42 5.93 -5.61 -4.02
C LEU A 42 5.27 -5.34 -2.65
N LEU A 43 5.42 -6.29 -1.73
CA LEU A 43 4.87 -6.28 -0.39
C LEU A 43 5.93 -6.76 0.61
N PRO A 44 5.83 -6.38 1.89
CA PRO A 44 6.57 -7.06 2.96
C PRO A 44 6.19 -8.54 3.03
N ASP A 45 7.16 -9.41 3.27
CA ASP A 45 6.94 -10.87 3.35
C ASP A 45 5.90 -11.26 4.41
N SER A 46 5.83 -10.50 5.52
CA SER A 46 4.82 -10.71 6.56
C SER A 46 3.39 -10.48 6.08
N VAL A 47 3.19 -9.57 5.12
CA VAL A 47 1.87 -9.31 4.51
C VAL A 47 1.51 -10.44 3.56
N ILE A 48 2.48 -10.95 2.79
CA ILE A 48 2.31 -12.11 1.92
C ILE A 48 1.86 -13.33 2.74
N ALA A 49 2.55 -13.59 3.86
CA ALA A 49 2.19 -14.69 4.77
C ALA A 49 0.74 -14.59 5.30
N VAL A 50 0.27 -13.38 5.63
CA VAL A 50 -1.12 -13.17 6.07
C VAL A 50 -2.12 -13.40 4.94
N ILE A 51 -1.81 -12.95 3.72
CA ILE A 51 -2.66 -13.17 2.54
C ILE A 51 -2.81 -14.67 2.27
N GLU A 52 -1.71 -15.44 2.36
CA GLU A 52 -1.72 -16.89 2.20
C GLU A 52 -2.50 -17.59 3.32
N GLN A 53 -2.23 -17.26 4.58
CA GLN A 53 -2.89 -17.88 5.74
C GLN A 53 -4.41 -17.69 5.73
N LEU A 54 -4.87 -16.53 5.27
CA LEU A 54 -6.29 -16.16 5.24
C LEU A 54 -6.95 -16.37 3.87
N GLU A 55 -6.20 -16.91 2.89
CA GLU A 55 -6.65 -17.13 1.51
C GLU A 55 -7.25 -15.87 0.86
N LEU A 56 -6.68 -14.70 1.14
CA LEU A 56 -7.18 -13.43 0.61
C LEU A 56 -6.87 -13.27 -0.88
N TYR A 57 -7.79 -12.62 -1.61
CA TYR A 57 -7.63 -12.22 -3.02
C TYR A 57 -7.42 -13.37 -4.01
N GLN A 58 -7.69 -14.61 -3.59
CA GLN A 58 -7.67 -15.77 -4.46
C GLN A 58 -8.93 -15.80 -5.34
N SER A 59 -8.76 -16.15 -6.62
CA SER A 59 -9.90 -16.50 -7.46
C SER A 59 -10.53 -17.78 -6.89
N LYS A 60 -11.85 -17.78 -6.65
CA LYS A 60 -12.55 -19.02 -6.30
C LYS A 60 -12.30 -20.04 -7.40
N LYS A 61 -11.57 -21.11 -7.10
CA LYS A 61 -11.56 -22.31 -7.95
C LYS A 61 -13.02 -22.75 -8.07
N GLN A 62 -13.60 -22.61 -9.27
CA GLN A 62 -14.84 -23.30 -9.62
C GLN A 62 -14.55 -24.78 -9.80
#